data_AF-A0A6H9RIX8-F1
#
_entry.id   AF-A0A6H9RIX8-F1
#
_cell.length_a   1.000
_cell.length_b   1.000
_cell.length_c   1.000
_cell.angle_alpha   90.00
_cell.angle_beta   90.00
_cell.angle_gamma   90.00
#
_symmetry.space_group_name_H-M   'P 1'
#
loop_
_entity.id
_entity.type
_entity.pdbx_description
1 polymer ?
#
loop_
_entity_poly.entity_id
_entity_poly.type
_entity_poly.pdbx_seq_one_letter_code
_entity_poly.pdbx_strand_id
1 'polypeptide(L)' 'MSKSVEFYFDLGSPTTYLAYTQLPTLCAQTNSQLIYRPMLLG' A
#
# COMPACT_ATOMS: atom_id res chain seq x y z
N MET A 1 3.81 6.86 18.77
CA MET A 1 3.81 5.54 18.09
C MET A 1 3.62 5.79 16.60
N SER A 2 4.52 5.28 15.75
CA SER A 2 4.30 5.29 14.29
C SER A 2 3.21 4.25 13.97
N LYS A 3 2.25 4.61 13.11
CA LYS A 3 1.19 3.71 12.66
C LYS A 3 1.68 2.94 11.43
N SER A 4 1.22 1.71 11.27
CA SER A 4 1.54 0.88 10.11
C SER A 4 0.33 0.76 9.18
N VAL A 5 0.58 0.79 7.87
CA VAL A 5 -0.39 0.50 6.81
C VAL A 5 0.04 -0.78 6.12
N GLU A 6 -0.74 -1.84 6.29
CA GLU A 6 -0.54 -3.10 5.57
C GLU A 6 -1.29 -3.03 4.25
N PHE A 7 -0.55 -3.07 3.14
CA PHE A 7 -1.10 -2.91 1.80
C PHE A 7 -1.02 -4.22 1.03
N TYR A 8 -2.19 -4.82 0.79
CA TYR A 8 -2.35 -6.03 -0.01
C TYR A 8 -2.39 -5.66 -1.49
N PHE A 9 -1.31 -5.99 -2.21
CA PHE A 9 -1.13 -5.61 -3.60
C PHE A 9 -1.38 -6.80 -4.53
N ASP A 10 -2.25 -6.60 -5.52
CA ASP A 10 -2.57 -7.55 -6.58
C ASP A 10 -2.24 -6.92 -7.94
N LEU A 11 -1.30 -7.53 -8.66
CA LEU A 11 -0.82 -7.01 -9.95
C LEU A 11 -1.93 -6.93 -11.01
N GLY A 12 -2.97 -7.78 -10.92
CA GLY A 12 -4.11 -7.77 -11.83
C GLY A 12 -5.16 -6.71 -11.52
N SER A 13 -5.09 -6.07 -10.35
CA SER A 13 -6.12 -5.15 -9.87
C SER A 13 -5.78 -3.68 -10.17
N PRO A 14 -6.56 -2.98 -11.01
CA PRO A 14 -6.32 -1.57 -11.31
C PRO A 14 -6.48 -0.67 -10.08
N THR A 15 -7.29 -1.08 -9.09
CA THR A 15 -7.49 -0.30 -7.86
C THR A 15 -6.26 -0.37 -6.96
N THR A 16 -5.64 -1.55 -6.83
CA THR A 16 -4.40 -1.67 -6.04
C THR A 16 -3.23 -1.00 -6.77
N TYR A 17 -3.19 -1.01 -8.11
CA TYR A 17 -2.22 -0.21 -8.86
C TYR A 17 -2.35 1.29 -8.56
N LEU A 18 -3.57 1.83 -8.58
CA LEU A 18 -3.77 3.24 -8.23
C LEU A 18 -3.31 3.53 -6.79
N ALA A 19 -3.69 2.69 -5.82
CA ALA A 19 -3.26 2.86 -4.43
C ALA A 19 -1.72 2.81 -4.27
N TYR A 20 -1.04 1.90 -4.99
CA TYR A 20 0.42 1.78 -5.01
C TYR A 20 1.11 3.09 -5.39
N THR A 21 0.55 3.87 -6.31
CA THR A 21 1.10 5.18 -6.73
C THR A 21 0.99 6.28 -5.67
N GLN A 22 0.04 6.17 -4.73
CA GLN A 22 -0.29 7.25 -3.78
C GLN A 22 0.21 6.97 -2.36
N LEU A 23 0.19 5.70 -1.94
CA LEU A 23 0.48 5.28 -0.56
C LEU A 23 1.87 5.69 -0.04
N PRO A 24 2.96 5.67 -0.83
CA PRO A 24 4.27 6.09 -0.34
C PRO A 24 4.28 7.55 0.16
N THR A 25 3.70 8.47 -0.61
CA THR A 25 3.61 9.89 -0.26
C THR A 25 2.75 10.10 0.98
N LEU A 26 1.59 9.43 1.06
CA LEU A 26 0.68 9.53 2.19
C LEU A 26 1.33 9.00 3.49
N CYS A 27 2.06 7.89 3.41
CA CYS A 27 2.74 7.31 4.56
C CYS A 27 3.87 8.23 5.05
N ALA A 28 4.63 8.85 4.13
CA ALA A 28 5.64 9.86 4.49
C ALA A 28 5.01 11.09 5.18
N GLN A 29 3.91 11.63 4.65
CA GLN A 29 3.21 12.79 5.21
C GLN A 29 2.63 12.54 6.61
N THR A 30 2.22 11.29 6.88
CA THR A 30 1.57 10.91 8.15
C THR A 30 2.52 10.26 9.15
N ASN A 31 3.80 10.15 8.82
CA ASN A 31 4.81 9.44 9.61
C ASN A 31 4.39 7.98 9.92
N SER A 32 3.85 7.31 8.89
CA SER A 32 3.38 5.94 8.94
C SER A 32 4.33 5.01 8.17
N GLN A 33 4.43 3.75 8.61
CA GLN A 33 5.19 2.71 7.93
C GLN A 33 4.29 1.98 6.91
N LEU A 34 4.71 1.95 5.64
CA LEU A 34 4.05 1.17 4.61
C LEU A 34 4.65 -0.25 4.54
N ILE A 35 3.80 -1.27 4.66
CA ILE A 35 4.19 -2.69 4.60
C ILE A 35 3.47 -3.34 3.42
N TYR A 36 4.24 -3.79 2.42
CA TYR A 36 3.68 -4.45 1.24
C TYR A 36 3.42 -5.93 1.50
N ARG A 37 2.23 -6.40 1.12
CA ARG A 37 1.78 -7.79 1.17
C ARG A 37 1.37 -8.23 -0.24
N PRO A 38 2.26 -8.82 -1.05
CA PRO A 38 1.87 -9.30 -2.36
C PRO A 38 0.83 -10.42 -2.23
N MET A 39 -0.23 -10.34 -3.02
CA MET A 39 -1.29 -11.35 -3.09
C MET A 39 -1.62 -11.63 -4.55
N LEU A 40 -1.80 -12.91 -4.88
CA LEU A 40 -2.34 -13.31 -6.18
C LEU A 40 -3.79 -13.72 -5.96
N LEU A 41 -4.72 -12.87 -6.40
CA LEU A 41 -6.15 -13.21 -6.40
C LEU A 41 -6.43 -13.94 -7.72
N GLY A 42 -6.46 -15.27 -7.65
CA GLY A 42 -6.85 -16.16 -8.75
C GLY A 42 -8.31 -16.55 -8.67
#